data_AF-A0A0Q2U9H8-F1
#
_entry.id   AF-A0A0Q2U9H8-F1
#
_cell.length_a   1.000
_cell.length_b   1.000
_cell.length_c   1.000
_cell.angle_alpha   90.00
_cell.angle_beta   90.00
_cell.angle_gamma   90.00
#
_symmetry.space_group_name_H-M   'P 1'
#
loop_
_entity.id
_entity.type
_entity.pdbx_description
1 polymer ?
#
loop_
_entity_poly.entity_id
_entity_poly.type
_entity_poly.pdbx_seq_one_letter_code
_entity_poly.pdbx_strand_id
1 'polypeptide(L)'
;MNKFFASIATAFAVFASPAAAEVVPLVAAQDVADGPYIDVAQTVSYSDAPTTLDDIHALADLDGDPSVVTDREREMIALLSMMLIGTPVQN
;
A
#
# COMPACT_ATOMS: atom_id res chain seq x y z
N MET A 1 -12.71 23.82 -75.45
CA MET A 1 -13.89 24.63 -75.06
C MET A 1 -14.54 23.95 -73.86
N ASN A 2 -14.61 24.68 -72.74
CA ASN A 2 -15.64 24.63 -71.70
C ASN A 2 -15.92 23.29 -71.00
N LYS A 3 -16.13 23.20 -69.69
CA LYS A 3 -16.21 24.10 -68.54
C LYS A 3 -16.50 23.13 -67.36
N PHE A 4 -16.47 23.66 -66.14
CA PHE A 4 -17.15 23.11 -64.95
C PHE A 4 -16.34 22.15 -64.09
N PHE A 5 -15.44 22.72 -63.29
CA PHE A 5 -15.17 22.22 -61.95
C PHE A 5 -16.47 22.34 -61.14
N ALA A 6 -17.18 21.22 -60.98
CA ALA A 6 -18.34 21.10 -60.12
C ALA A 6 -17.98 20.20 -58.94
N SER A 7 -17.74 20.88 -57.81
CA SER A 7 -18.12 20.49 -56.45
C SER A 7 -18.80 19.12 -56.32
N ILE A 8 -18.10 18.15 -55.74
CA ILE A 8 -18.74 17.07 -54.97
C ILE A 8 -18.05 17.01 -53.61
N ALA A 9 -18.61 17.78 -52.69
CA ALA A 9 -18.50 17.58 -51.27
C ALA A 9 -18.93 16.14 -50.96
N THR A 10 -17.98 15.25 -50.70
CA THR A 10 -18.28 13.98 -50.05
C THR A 10 -17.91 14.13 -48.59
N ALA A 11 -18.94 14.39 -47.80
CA ALA A 11 -18.90 14.52 -46.36
C ALA A 11 -18.25 13.27 -45.75
N PHE A 12 -17.13 13.49 -45.05
CA PHE A 12 -16.47 12.49 -44.22
C PHE A 12 -17.32 12.33 -42.95
N ALA A 13 -18.40 11.54 -43.04
CA ALA A 13 -19.20 11.16 -41.89
C ALA A 13 -18.40 10.15 -41.05
N VAL A 14 -17.58 10.68 -40.14
CA VAL A 14 -17.00 9.91 -39.04
C VAL A 14 -18.17 9.44 -38.19
N PHE A 15 -18.58 8.18 -38.37
CA PHE A 15 -19.41 7.50 -37.39
C PHE A 15 -18.57 7.34 -36.12
N ALA A 16 -18.73 8.29 -35.20
CA ALA A 16 -18.31 8.12 -33.82
C ALA A 16 -19.15 6.98 -33.24
N SER A 17 -18.59 5.76 -33.29
CA SER A 17 -19.16 4.66 -32.52
C SER A 17 -19.09 5.06 -31.05
N PRO A 18 -20.19 5.00 -30.27
CA PRO A 18 -20.08 5.10 -28.84
C PRO A 18 -19.19 3.94 -28.40
N ALA A 19 -18.04 4.27 -27.80
CA ALA A 19 -17.28 3.29 -27.04
C ALA A 19 -18.24 2.74 -25.99
N ALA A 20 -18.76 1.54 -26.21
CA ALA A 20 -19.49 0.82 -25.19
C ALA A 20 -18.49 0.64 -24.04
N ALA A 21 -18.65 1.43 -22.99
CA ALA A 21 -17.95 1.21 -21.75
C ALA A 21 -18.37 -0.18 -21.27
N GLU A 22 -17.47 -1.15 -21.43
CA GLU A 22 -17.64 -2.45 -20.83
C GLU A 22 -17.60 -2.25 -19.33
N VAL A 23 -18.78 -2.23 -18.71
CA VAL A 23 -18.92 -2.29 -17.26
C VAL A 23 -18.48 -3.68 -16.88
N VAL A 24 -17.19 -3.86 -16.62
CA VAL A 24 -16.69 -5.05 -15.97
C VAL A 24 -17.36 -5.07 -14.60
N PRO A 25 -18.28 -6.01 -14.32
CA PRO A 25 -18.82 -6.11 -12.98
C PRO A 25 -17.61 -6.37 -12.07
N LEU A 26 -17.38 -5.45 -11.13
CA LEU A 26 -16.52 -5.73 -10.00
C LEU A 26 -17.23 -6.89 -9.29
N VAL A 27 -16.80 -8.12 -9.59
CA VAL A 27 -17.18 -9.31 -8.83
C VAL A 27 -16.89 -8.93 -7.39
N ALA A 28 -17.96 -8.71 -6.63
CA ALA A 28 -17.89 -8.42 -5.21
C ALA A 28 -16.88 -9.40 -4.65
N ALA A 29 -15.82 -8.86 -4.02
CA ALA A 29 -14.71 -9.62 -3.51
C ALA A 29 -15.25 -10.95 -3.00
N GLN A 30 -14.94 -12.04 -3.71
CA GLN A 30 -15.08 -13.37 -3.15
C GLN A 30 -14.42 -13.23 -1.80
N ASP A 31 -15.20 -13.46 -0.73
CA ASP A 31 -14.73 -13.51 0.64
C ASP A 31 -13.31 -14.06 0.57
N VAL A 32 -12.33 -13.18 0.74
CA VAL A 32 -10.95 -13.63 0.82
C VAL A 32 -11.03 -14.35 2.14
N ALA A 33 -11.27 -15.66 2.07
CA ALA A 33 -11.13 -16.55 3.18
C ALA A 33 -9.63 -16.55 3.47
N ASP A 34 -9.18 -15.43 4.04
CA ASP A 34 -8.08 -15.40 4.97
C ASP A 34 -8.28 -16.64 5.81
N GLY A 35 -7.26 -17.49 5.80
CA GLY A 35 -7.33 -18.82 6.37
C GLY A 35 -7.89 -18.82 7.79
N PRO A 36 -8.17 -19.99 8.37
CA PRO A 36 -8.77 -20.10 9.70
C PRO A 36 -8.10 -19.14 10.68
N TYR A 37 -8.89 -18.23 11.28
CA TYR A 37 -8.40 -17.33 12.31
C TYR A 37 -7.65 -18.15 13.36
N ILE A 38 -6.35 -17.90 13.48
CA ILE A 38 -5.56 -18.52 14.54
C ILE A 38 -5.85 -17.70 15.79
N ASP A 39 -6.57 -18.28 16.74
CA ASP A 39 -6.67 -17.71 18.07
C ASP A 39 -5.26 -17.59 18.65
N VAL A 40 -4.80 -16.35 18.81
CA VAL A 40 -3.58 -16.09 19.55
C VAL A 40 -3.82 -16.55 20.97
N ALA A 41 -3.05 -17.53 21.42
CA ALA A 41 -3.19 -18.07 22.76
C ALA A 41 -3.21 -16.93 23.78
N GLN A 42 -4.24 -16.89 24.65
CA GLN A 42 -4.45 -15.83 25.64
C GLN A 42 -3.27 -15.64 26.62
N THR A 43 -2.26 -16.51 26.56
CA THR A 43 -1.00 -16.37 27.27
C THR A 43 -0.10 -15.27 26.74
N VAL A 44 -0.40 -14.68 25.58
CA VAL A 44 0.32 -13.50 25.08
C VAL A 44 -0.30 -12.26 25.73
N SER A 45 0.40 -11.69 26.72
CA SER A 45 0.02 -10.42 27.31
C SER A 45 0.32 -9.30 26.33
N TYR A 46 -0.71 -8.71 25.74
CA TYR A 46 -0.58 -7.47 24.96
C TYR A 46 -0.55 -6.29 25.91
N SER A 47 0.42 -5.39 25.70
CA SER A 47 0.41 -4.09 26.35
C SER A 47 -0.31 -3.12 25.42
N ASP A 48 -1.39 -2.50 25.91
CA ASP A 48 -2.02 -1.35 25.24
C ASP A 48 -1.22 -0.05 25.46
N ALA A 49 -0.08 -0.12 26.15
CA ALA A 49 0.77 1.04 26.35
C ALA A 49 1.38 1.49 25.01
N PRO A 50 1.47 2.81 24.77
CA PRO A 50 2.20 3.35 23.63
C PRO A 50 3.64 2.83 23.62
N THR A 51 4.13 2.41 22.46
CA THR A 51 5.53 2.03 22.28
C THR A 51 6.44 3.18 22.68
N THR A 52 7.44 2.90 23.51
CA THR A 52 8.44 3.88 23.95
C THR A 52 9.71 3.77 23.09
N LEU A 53 10.58 4.79 23.17
CA LEU A 53 11.92 4.71 22.57
C LEU A 53 12.77 3.57 23.15
N ASP A 54 12.61 3.28 24.44
CA ASP A 54 13.32 2.19 25.11
C ASP A 54 12.88 0.82 24.56
N ASP A 55 11.60 0.66 24.22
CA ASP A 55 11.10 -0.56 23.56
C ASP A 55 11.73 -0.73 22.16
N ILE A 56 11.89 0.36 21.41
CA ILE A 56 12.54 0.33 20.09
C ILE A 56 14.01 -0.06 20.25
N HIS A 57 14.70 0.48 21.25
CA HIS A 57 16.09 0.11 21.53
C HIS A 57 16.21 -1.36 21.96
N ALA A 58 15.32 -1.85 22.81
CA ALA A 58 15.28 -3.25 23.22
C ALA A 58 14.98 -4.21 22.06
N LEU A 59 14.15 -3.80 21.10
CA LEU A 59 13.86 -4.57 19.87
C LEU A 59 15.01 -4.51 18.86
N ALA A 60 15.76 -3.41 18.87
CA ALA A 60 16.89 -3.22 17.99
C ALA A 60 18.18 -3.85 18.51
N ASP A 61 18.24 -4.27 19.77
CA ASP A 61 19.37 -4.99 20.36
C ASP A 61 19.54 -6.36 19.67
N LEU A 62 20.66 -6.52 18.96
CA LEU A 62 20.95 -7.71 18.17
C LEU A 62 22.01 -8.60 18.82
N ASP A 63 22.79 -8.08 19.76
CA ASP A 63 23.93 -8.78 20.36
C ASP A 63 23.79 -9.02 21.87
N GLY A 64 22.76 -8.46 22.51
CA GLY A 64 22.43 -8.61 23.92
C GLY A 64 23.19 -7.67 24.84
N ASP A 65 23.94 -6.69 24.31
CA ASP A 65 24.63 -5.66 25.09
C ASP A 65 23.99 -4.27 24.90
N PRO A 66 23.03 -3.88 25.76
CA PRO A 66 22.36 -2.59 25.63
C PRO A 66 23.28 -1.39 25.96
N SER A 67 24.53 -1.61 26.36
CA SER A 67 25.47 -0.53 26.69
C SER A 67 26.15 0.08 25.47
N VAL A 68 26.12 -0.60 24.31
CA VAL A 68 26.75 -0.16 23.08
C VAL A 68 25.79 -0.32 21.91
N VAL A 69 25.53 0.76 21.20
CA VAL A 69 24.76 0.70 19.94
C VAL A 69 25.73 0.50 18.77
N THR A 70 25.71 -0.67 18.18
CA THR A 70 26.46 -1.00 16.96
C THR A 70 25.84 -0.33 15.72
N ASP A 71 26.58 -0.30 14.62
CA ASP A 71 26.08 0.30 13.37
C ASP A 71 24.83 -0.43 12.85
N ARG A 72 24.77 -1.75 13.05
CA ARG A 72 23.64 -2.57 12.61
C ARG A 72 22.39 -2.33 13.45
N GLU A 73 22.55 -2.08 14.74
CA GLU A 73 21.43 -1.74 15.63
C GLU A 73 20.92 -0.33 15.32
N ARG A 74 21.80 0.58 14.92
CA ARG A 74 21.41 1.92 14.45
C ARG A 74 20.54 1.87 13.19
N GLU A 75 20.88 0.97 12.25
CA GLU A 75 20.05 0.69 11.07
C GLU A 75 18.71 0.08 11.48
N MET A 76 18.70 -0.82 12.46
CA MET A 76 17.48 -1.45 12.97
C MET A 76 16.56 -0.44 13.68
N ILE A 77 17.11 0.46 14.49
CA ILE A 77 16.36 1.56 15.13
C ILE A 77 15.72 2.43 14.04
N ALA A 78 16.47 2.79 12.99
CA ALA A 78 15.93 3.59 11.89
C ALA A 78 14.80 2.86 11.16
N LEU A 79 14.95 1.56 10.89
CA LEU A 79 13.93 0.73 10.27
C LEU A 79 12.67 0.65 11.13
N LEU A 80 12.81 0.34 12.43
CA LEU A 80 11.71 0.24 13.38
C LEU A 80 11.00 1.59 13.52
N SER A 81 11.76 2.69 13.59
CA SER A 81 11.20 4.05 13.63
C SER A 81 10.38 4.36 12.38
N MET A 82 10.80 3.89 11.20
CA MET A 82 10.04 4.05 9.95
C MET A 82 8.79 3.16 9.88
N MET A 83 8.87 1.92 10.38
CA MET A 83 7.72 1.01 10.40
C MET A 83 6.65 1.46 11.40
N LEU A 84 7.07 2.07 12.51
CA LEU A 84 6.20 2.56 13.57
C LEU A 84 5.66 3.98 13.31
N ILE A 85 5.88 4.58 12.13
CA ILE A 85 5.38 5.95 11.80
C ILE A 85 3.86 6.12 12.05
N GLY A 86 3.07 5.03 12.00
CA GLY A 86 1.64 5.03 12.29
C GLY A 86 1.24 4.94 13.77
N THR A 87 2.19 4.67 14.67
CA THR A 87 1.97 4.54 16.12
C THR A 87 2.73 5.64 16.86
N PRO A 88 2.07 6.45 17.70
CA PRO A 88 2.75 7.52 18.44
C PRO A 88 3.77 6.91 19.41
N VAL A 89 5.05 7.19 19.18
CA VAL A 89 6.14 6.82 20.09
C VAL A 89 6.22 7.85 21.21
N GLN A 90 6.28 7.39 22.45
CA GLN A 90 6.50 8.27 23.62
C GLN A 90 7.98 8.28 24.02
N ASN A 91 8.43 9.44 24.52
CA ASN A 91 9.76 9.65 25.08
C ASN A 91 9.82 9.20 26.54
#